data_AF-A0A1M3LRF2-F1
#
_entry.id   AF-A0A1M3LRF2-F1
#
_cell.length_a   1.000
_cell.length_b   1.000
_cell.length_c   1.000
_cell.angle_alpha   90.00
_cell.angle_beta   90.00
_cell.angle_gamma   90.00
#
_symmetry.space_group_name_H-M   'P 1'
#
loop_
_entity.id
_entity.type
_entity.pdbx_description
1 polymer ?
#
loop_
_entity_poly.entity_id
_entity_poly.type
_entity_poly.pdbx_seq_one_letter_code
_entity_poly.pdbx_strand_id
1 'polypeptide(L)'
;MDAAVRGTRFATMLDAESSTINLMLGEAGIGDAAAAWPEHCSERWFAGRLSAAQVAFATIEPALLRELVTDAWHNRAPAALRRTLD
;
A
#
# COMPACT_ATOMS: atom_id res chain seq x y z
N MET A 1 13.40 0.94 -2.22
CA MET A 1 13.36 1.30 -0.77
C MET A 1 12.13 0.68 -0.14
N ASP A 2 12.15 0.35 1.17
CA ASP A 2 11.00 -0.19 1.93
C ASP A 2 10.61 0.77 3.07
N ALA A 3 9.33 0.73 3.47
CA ALA A 3 8.83 1.42 4.65
C ALA A 3 8.25 0.43 5.67
N ALA A 4 8.54 0.66 6.95
CA ALA A 4 8.11 -0.20 8.05
C ALA A 4 7.66 0.60 9.28
N VAL A 5 6.74 0.01 10.04
CA VAL A 5 6.26 0.50 11.32
C VAL A 5 6.53 -0.57 12.38
N ARG A 6 7.31 -0.23 13.41
CA ARG A 6 7.70 -1.16 14.49
C ARG A 6 8.23 -2.52 13.99
N GLY A 7 9.01 -2.50 12.90
CA GLY A 7 9.60 -3.69 12.30
C GLY A 7 8.68 -4.44 11.32
N THR A 8 7.42 -4.02 11.16
CA THR A 8 6.49 -4.58 10.19
C THR A 8 6.47 -3.73 8.93
N ARG A 9 6.84 -4.31 7.79
CA ARG A 9 6.75 -3.62 6.48
C ARG A 9 5.31 -3.29 6.17
N PHE A 10 5.09 -2.11 5.60
CA PHE A 10 3.80 -1.70 5.03
C PHE A 10 3.93 -1.19 3.60
N ALA A 11 5.13 -0.83 3.15
CA ALA A 11 5.41 -0.57 1.74
C ALA A 11 6.76 -1.20 1.33
N THR A 12 6.84 -1.70 0.10
CA THR A 12 8.05 -2.33 -0.43
C THR A 12 8.25 -2.05 -1.91
N MET A 13 9.47 -2.36 -2.38
CA MET A 13 9.83 -2.30 -3.81
C MET A 13 9.47 -0.95 -4.43
N LEU A 14 9.75 0.16 -3.72
CA LEU A 14 9.72 1.49 -4.34
C LEU A 14 10.72 1.49 -5.49
N ASP A 15 10.20 1.65 -6.69
CA ASP A 15 10.95 1.71 -7.95
C ASP A 15 10.70 3.05 -8.62
N ALA A 16 11.78 3.82 -8.79
CA ALA A 16 11.73 5.14 -9.41
C ALA A 16 11.63 5.07 -10.93
N GLU A 17 12.13 3.99 -11.56
CA GLU A 17 12.13 3.86 -13.01
C GLU A 17 10.72 3.54 -13.51
N SER A 18 10.07 2.52 -12.92
CA SER A 18 8.66 2.22 -13.23
C SER A 18 7.67 3.15 -12.51
N SER A 19 8.14 3.99 -11.59
CA SER A 19 7.31 4.80 -10.71
C SER A 19 6.24 4.00 -9.97
N THR A 20 6.62 2.83 -9.44
CA THR A 20 5.72 1.95 -8.69
C THR A 20 6.15 1.71 -7.24
N ILE A 21 5.18 1.45 -6.38
CA ILE A 21 5.38 1.01 -5.00
C ILE A 21 4.36 -0.06 -4.64
N ASN A 22 4.73 -1.03 -3.80
CA ASN A 22 3.78 -2.00 -3.28
C ASN A 22 3.31 -1.59 -1.89
N LEU A 23 1.99 -1.55 -1.67
CA LEU A 23 1.35 -1.18 -0.42
C LEU A 23 0.58 -2.36 0.18
N MET A 24 0.82 -2.62 1.47
CA MET A 24 0.24 -3.75 2.19
C MET A 24 -1.10 -3.36 2.81
N LEU A 25 -2.15 -3.23 1.99
CA LEU A 25 -3.50 -2.80 2.41
C LEU A 25 -4.31 -3.91 3.11
N GLY A 26 -3.82 -5.15 3.08
CA GLY A 26 -4.63 -6.33 3.44
C GLY A 26 -5.51 -6.77 2.27
N GLU A 27 -5.94 -8.04 2.24
CA GLU A 27 -6.55 -8.63 1.03
C GLU A 27 -7.79 -7.86 0.54
N ALA A 28 -8.68 -7.45 1.43
CA ALA A 28 -9.86 -6.65 1.08
C ALA A 28 -9.47 -5.28 0.48
N GLY A 29 -8.60 -4.52 1.16
CA GLY A 29 -8.17 -3.21 0.68
C GLY A 29 -7.38 -3.27 -0.64
N ILE A 30 -6.68 -4.38 -0.91
CA ILE A 30 -6.02 -4.59 -2.21
C ILE A 30 -7.06 -4.76 -3.31
N GLY A 31 -8.07 -5.60 -3.09
CA GLY A 31 -9.16 -5.80 -4.06
C GLY A 31 -9.94 -4.52 -4.31
N ASP A 32 -10.29 -3.79 -3.25
CA ASP A 32 -11.03 -2.53 -3.35
C ASP A 32 -10.25 -1.48 -4.15
N ALA A 33 -8.94 -1.31 -3.87
CA ALA A 33 -8.11 -0.34 -4.59
C ALA A 33 -7.94 -0.70 -6.08
N ALA A 34 -7.71 -1.98 -6.39
CA ALA A 34 -7.58 -2.45 -7.77
C ALA A 34 -8.89 -2.33 -8.57
N ALA A 35 -10.04 -2.47 -7.90
CA ALA A 35 -11.35 -2.29 -8.52
C ALA A 35 -11.73 -0.82 -8.71
N ALA A 36 -11.41 0.04 -7.73
CA ALA A 36 -11.77 1.46 -7.76
C ALA A 36 -10.87 2.29 -8.68
N TRP A 37 -9.57 1.95 -8.75
CA TRP A 37 -8.57 2.69 -9.52
C TRP A 37 -7.68 1.77 -10.37
N PRO A 38 -8.25 0.98 -11.30
CA PRO A 38 -7.52 -0.02 -12.08
C PRO A 38 -6.38 0.56 -12.93
N GLU A 39 -6.43 1.85 -13.25
CA GLU A 39 -5.38 2.58 -13.98
C GLU A 39 -4.15 2.92 -13.12
N HIS A 40 -4.29 2.92 -11.79
CA HIS A 40 -3.22 3.26 -10.84
C HIS A 40 -2.85 2.10 -9.93
N CYS A 41 -3.78 1.19 -9.66
CA CYS A 41 -3.67 0.12 -8.68
C CYS A 41 -3.87 -1.24 -9.34
N SER A 42 -2.99 -2.18 -9.02
CA SER A 42 -3.12 -3.57 -9.48
C SER A 42 -2.77 -4.56 -8.37
N GLU A 43 -3.32 -5.76 -8.46
CA GLU A 43 -3.06 -6.82 -7.50
C GLU A 43 -1.64 -7.37 -7.65
N ARG A 44 -0.88 -7.43 -6.55
CA ARG A 44 0.40 -8.09 -6.49
C ARG A 44 0.32 -9.41 -5.72
N TRP A 45 0.53 -10.49 -6.45
CA TRP A 45 0.56 -11.84 -5.93
C TRP A 45 1.99 -12.30 -5.63
N PHE A 46 2.20 -12.93 -4.48
CA PHE A 46 3.48 -13.53 -4.10
C PHE A 46 3.23 -14.91 -3.48
N ALA A 47 3.90 -15.94 -4.01
CA ALA A 47 3.77 -17.33 -3.54
C ALA A 47 2.31 -17.80 -3.38
N GLY A 48 1.45 -17.46 -4.34
CA GLY A 48 0.04 -17.85 -4.35
C GLY A 48 -0.89 -17.05 -3.42
N ARG A 49 -0.41 -15.94 -2.85
CA ARG A 49 -1.20 -15.07 -1.95
C ARG A 49 -1.24 -13.65 -2.46
N LEU A 50 -2.40 -13.01 -2.33
CA LEU A 50 -2.56 -11.58 -2.57
C LEU A 50 -1.80 -10.83 -1.47
N SER A 51 -0.73 -10.14 -1.85
CA SER A 51 0.32 -9.69 -0.92
C SER A 51 0.35 -8.17 -0.77
N ALA A 52 0.07 -7.45 -1.86
CA ALA A 52 0.05 -5.99 -1.89
C ALA A 52 -0.79 -5.47 -3.06
N ALA A 53 -1.13 -4.18 -3.02
CA ALA A 53 -1.50 -3.41 -4.19
C ALA A 53 -0.23 -2.77 -4.76
N GLN A 54 0.07 -2.99 -6.04
CA GLN A 54 1.10 -2.21 -6.75
C GLN A 54 0.45 -0.92 -7.23
N VAL A 55 1.03 0.22 -6.83
CA VAL A 55 0.54 1.56 -7.13
C VAL A 55 1.50 2.28 -8.05
N ALA A 56 1.02 2.77 -9.19
CA ALA A 56 1.74 3.67 -10.09
C ALA A 56 1.65 5.10 -9.56
N PHE A 57 2.69 5.57 -8.87
CA PHE A 57 2.65 6.83 -8.14
C PHE A 57 2.94 8.07 -9.00
N ALA A 58 3.40 7.89 -10.25
CA ALA A 58 3.68 9.03 -11.13
C ALA A 58 2.43 9.74 -11.64
N THR A 59 1.30 9.02 -11.74
CA THR A 59 0.07 9.52 -12.36
C THR A 59 -1.12 9.58 -11.40
N ILE A 60 -0.98 9.02 -10.20
CA ILE A 60 -2.04 9.02 -9.19
C ILE A 60 -2.15 10.39 -8.52
N GLU A 61 -3.36 10.78 -8.14
CA GLU A 61 -3.59 11.98 -7.34
C GLU A 61 -2.83 11.91 -5.99
N PRO A 62 -2.07 12.96 -5.61
CA PRO A 62 -1.27 12.93 -4.38
C PRO A 62 -2.09 12.70 -3.10
N ALA A 63 -3.36 13.14 -3.08
CA ALA A 63 -4.25 12.91 -1.96
C ALA A 63 -4.62 11.41 -1.82
N LEU A 64 -4.93 10.76 -2.94
CA LEU A 64 -5.22 9.32 -2.98
C LEU A 64 -3.98 8.50 -2.60
N LEU A 65 -2.79 8.87 -3.11
CA LEU A 65 -1.56 8.19 -2.70
C LEU A 65 -1.33 8.28 -1.19
N ARG A 66 -1.60 9.44 -0.58
CA ARG A 66 -1.50 9.61 0.87
C ARG A 66 -2.47 8.70 1.61
N GLU A 67 -3.71 8.60 1.15
CA GLU A 67 -4.73 7.71 1.72
C GLU A 67 -4.28 6.26 1.68
N LEU A 68 -3.90 5.75 0.51
CA LEU A 68 -3.42 4.36 0.35
C LEU A 68 -2.18 4.06 1.21
N VAL A 69 -1.24 5.00 1.32
CA VAL A 69 -0.07 4.84 2.20
C VAL A 69 -0.48 4.81 3.67
N THR A 70 -1.46 5.62 4.06
CA THR A 70 -2.00 5.69 5.42
C THR A 70 -2.72 4.39 5.77
N ASP A 71 -3.53 3.86 4.86
CA ASP A 71 -4.23 2.58 5.04
C ASP A 71 -3.25 1.42 5.16
N ALA A 72 -2.22 1.39 4.31
CA ALA A 72 -1.16 0.38 4.42
C ALA A 72 -0.47 0.45 5.79
N TRP A 73 -0.19 1.66 6.27
CA TRP A 73 0.36 1.87 7.60
C TRP A 73 -0.62 1.40 8.68
N HIS A 74 -1.91 1.78 8.64
CA HIS A 74 -2.92 1.41 9.64
C HIS A 74 -3.10 -0.12 9.73
N ASN A 75 -3.10 -0.80 8.59
CA ASN A 75 -3.19 -2.26 8.51
C ASN A 75 -2.03 -2.95 9.26
N ARG A 76 -0.82 -2.38 9.15
CA ARG A 76 0.41 -2.98 9.69
C ARG A 76 0.82 -2.45 11.05
N ALA A 77 0.38 -1.25 11.43
CA ALA A 77 0.72 -0.61 12.67
C ALA A 77 0.16 -1.41 13.86
N PRO A 78 0.92 -1.56 14.95
CA PRO A 78 0.37 -2.06 16.21
C PRO A 78 -0.78 -1.19 16.70
N ALA A 79 -1.78 -1.79 17.34
CA ALA A 79 -2.96 -1.07 17.83
C ALA A 79 -2.63 0.08 18.80
N ALA A 80 -1.51 0.02 19.51
CA ALA A 80 -1.05 1.11 20.37
C ALA A 80 -0.70 2.38 19.58
N LEU A 81 -0.16 2.25 18.37
CA LEU A 81 0.23 3.39 17.52
C LEU A 81 -0.96 3.98 16.77
N ARG A 82 -1.93 3.14 16.36
CA ARG A 82 -3.14 3.62 15.67
C ARG A 82 -3.89 4.66 16.52
N ARG A 83 -4.04 4.37 17.82
CA ARG A 83 -4.71 5.24 18.81
C ARG A 83 -4.04 6.59 19.06
N THR A 84 -2.81 6.80 18.60
CA THR A 84 -2.10 8.08 18.78
C THR A 84 -2.32 9.03 17.60
N LEU A 85 -2.85 8.52 16.48
CA LEU A 85 -3.12 9.30 15.26
C LEU A 85 -4.61 9.61 15.04
N ASP A 86 -5.50 8.94 15.78
CA ASP A 86 -6.93 9.25 15.88
C ASP A 86 -7.17 10.37 16.91
#